data_AF-A0A974Z3L8-F1
#
_entry.id   AF-A0A974Z3L8-F1
#
_cell.length_a   1.000
_cell.length_b   1.000
_cell.length_c   1.000
_cell.angle_alpha   90.00
_cell.angle_beta   90.00
_cell.angle_gamma   90.00
#
_symmetry.space_group_name_H-M   'P 1'
#
loop_
_entity.id
_entity.type
_entity.pdbx_description
1 polymer ?
#
loop_
_entity_poly.entity_id
_entity_poly.type
_entity_poly.pdbx_seq_one_letter_code
_entity_poly.pdbx_strand_id
1 'polypeptide(L)'
;MNGKTTPQFHKYLALGDSYTAGPLIPGQQAAWCLRSNINYPSWLEKRLGVDDEDGAFTDVSCSSADTSNMTQPQVTPTPSVPLATQ
;
A
#
# COMPACT_ATOMS: atom_id res chain seq x y z
N MET A 1 -7.02 34.30 18.32
CA MET A 1 -6.77 33.84 16.93
C MET A 1 -7.37 32.46 16.83
N ASN A 2 -8.38 32.29 15.97
CA ASN A 2 -9.15 31.04 15.86
C ASN A 2 -8.25 29.96 15.22
N GLY A 3 -7.83 28.99 16.03
CA GLY A 3 -7.07 27.83 15.55
C GLY A 3 -7.94 27.01 14.60
N LYS A 4 -7.61 26.99 13.32
CA LYS A 4 -8.07 25.91 12.44
C LYS A 4 -7.46 24.64 12.98
N THR A 5 -8.28 23.77 13.57
CA THR A 5 -7.88 22.40 13.86
C THR A 5 -7.54 21.74 12.52
N THR A 6 -6.26 21.57 12.22
CA THR A 6 -5.84 20.76 11.07
C THR A 6 -6.43 19.37 11.24
N PRO A 7 -7.08 18.79 10.22
CA PRO A 7 -7.60 17.43 10.30
C PRO A 7 -6.51 16.50 10.83
N GLN A 8 -6.76 15.83 11.94
CA GLN A 8 -5.89 14.80 12.49
C GLN A 8 -6.24 13.49 11.77
N PHE A 9 -5.31 12.97 10.99
CA PHE A 9 -5.44 11.64 10.39
C PHE A 9 -5.12 10.61 11.46
N HIS A 10 -5.96 9.59 11.61
CA HIS A 10 -5.76 8.52 12.60
C HIS A 10 -5.47 7.17 11.94
N LYS A 11 -5.86 7.02 10.67
CA LYS A 11 -5.59 5.82 9.87
C LYS A 11 -5.38 6.19 8.40
N TYR A 12 -4.46 5.49 7.77
CA TYR A 12 -4.20 5.55 6.34
C TYR A 12 -4.08 4.13 5.77
N LEU A 13 -4.94 3.84 4.79
CA LEU A 13 -4.98 2.57 4.08
C LEU A 13 -4.61 2.85 2.61
N ALA A 14 -3.49 2.27 2.16
CA ALA A 14 -3.07 2.35 0.77
C ALA A 14 -3.50 1.08 0.02
N LEU A 15 -4.37 1.28 -0.96
CA LEU A 15 -4.82 0.29 -1.95
C LEU A 15 -4.34 0.75 -3.32
N GLY A 16 -4.04 -0.19 -4.21
CA GLY A 16 -3.69 0.14 -5.59
C GLY A 16 -2.84 -0.91 -6.26
N ASP A 17 -2.56 -0.62 -7.54
CA ASP A 17 -1.77 -1.45 -8.43
C ASP A 17 -0.26 -1.15 -8.34
N SER A 18 0.48 -1.46 -9.40
CA SER A 18 1.91 -1.21 -9.50
C SER A 18 2.31 0.27 -9.34
N TYR A 19 1.44 1.23 -9.70
CA TYR A 19 1.72 2.66 -9.51
C TYR A 19 1.76 3.03 -8.03
N THR A 20 1.03 2.30 -7.19
CA THR A 20 1.05 2.44 -5.74
C THR A 20 2.12 1.55 -5.11
N ALA A 21 2.26 0.31 -5.57
CA ALA A 21 3.22 -0.64 -5.02
C ALA A 21 4.67 -0.18 -5.24
N GLY A 22 4.97 0.48 -6.35
CA GLY A 22 6.31 0.97 -6.65
C GLY A 22 7.33 -0.14 -6.94
N PRO A 23 7.07 -1.05 -7.91
CA PRO A 23 8.04 -2.04 -8.33
C PRO A 23 9.32 -1.37 -8.81
N LEU A 24 10.47 -2.01 -8.58
CA LEU A 24 11.82 -1.51 -8.89
C LEU A 24 12.31 -0.32 -8.06
N ILE A 25 11.46 0.29 -7.22
CA ILE A 25 11.93 1.19 -6.17
C ILE A 25 12.64 0.32 -5.09
N PRO A 26 13.77 0.75 -4.48
CA PRO A 26 14.45 -0.04 -3.45
C PRO A 26 13.55 -0.47 -2.29
N GLY A 27 13.99 -1.46 -1.50
CA GLY A 27 13.22 -1.94 -0.36
C GLY A 27 11.95 -2.74 -0.74
N GLN A 28 12.06 -3.53 -1.80
CA GLN A 28 11.00 -4.44 -2.25
C GLN A 28 10.65 -5.46 -1.15
N GLN A 29 9.35 -5.55 -0.87
CA GLN A 29 8.70 -6.44 0.06
C GLN A 29 7.44 -7.01 -0.61
N ALA A 30 6.74 -7.92 0.08
CA ALA A 30 5.58 -8.63 -0.46
C ALA A 30 5.90 -9.27 -1.83
N ALA A 31 6.69 -10.35 -1.80
CA ALA A 31 7.42 -10.93 -2.93
C ALA A 31 6.74 -10.80 -4.31
N TRP A 32 5.50 -11.26 -4.43
CA TRP A 32 4.78 -11.25 -5.71
C TRP A 32 4.09 -9.94 -6.07
N CYS A 33 3.84 -9.09 -5.07
CA CYS A 33 3.25 -7.77 -5.25
C CYS A 33 4.28 -6.72 -5.67
N LEU A 34 5.57 -6.99 -5.51
CA LEU A 34 6.66 -6.06 -5.82
C LEU A 34 6.41 -4.68 -5.18
N ARG A 35 6.01 -4.70 -3.90
CA ARG A 35 5.71 -3.48 -3.17
C ARG A 35 6.98 -2.97 -2.52
N SER A 36 7.38 -1.74 -2.78
CA SER A 36 8.47 -1.08 -2.07
C SER A 36 8.01 -0.58 -0.70
N ASN A 37 8.87 -0.65 0.31
CA ASN A 37 8.64 -0.01 1.62
C ASN A 37 8.95 1.51 1.61
N ILE A 38 9.34 2.08 0.45
CA ILE A 38 9.56 3.51 0.24
C ILE A 38 8.79 4.03 -1.00
N ASN A 39 7.64 3.41 -1.31
CA ASN A 39 6.67 3.86 -2.33
C ASN A 39 5.94 5.14 -1.89
N TYR A 40 5.12 5.76 -2.75
CA TYR A 40 4.48 7.04 -2.41
C TYR A 40 3.59 6.97 -1.15
N PRO A 41 2.87 5.87 -0.85
CA PRO A 41 2.19 5.69 0.43
C PRO A 41 3.11 5.84 1.64
N SER A 42 4.29 5.21 1.63
CA SER A 42 5.28 5.36 2.72
C SER A 42 5.75 6.80 2.93
N TRP A 43 5.75 7.63 1.89
CA TRP A 43 6.04 9.07 2.04
C TRP A 43 4.84 9.85 2.55
N LEU A 44 3.64 9.41 2.18
CA LEU A 44 2.40 10.08 2.57
C LEU A 44 2.07 9.83 4.05
N GLU A 45 2.23 8.63 4.59
CA GLU A 45 2.00 8.36 6.03
C GLU A 45 2.78 9.33 6.94
N LYS A 46 4.06 9.56 6.63
CA LYS A 46 4.94 10.49 7.36
C LYS A 46 4.49 11.94 7.26
N ARG A 47 3.90 12.32 6.11
CA ARG A 47 3.33 13.67 5.92
C ARG A 47 2.00 13.83 6.64
N LEU A 48 1.26 12.73 6.82
CA LEU A 48 -0.01 12.71 7.55
C LEU A 48 0.20 12.57 9.07
N GLY A 49 1.39 12.18 9.52
CA GLY A 49 1.72 11.96 10.93
C GLY A 49 1.05 10.73 11.52
N VAL A 50 0.88 9.67 10.72
CA VAL A 50 0.26 8.40 11.13
C VAL A 50 1.26 7.24 11.20
N ASP A 51 2.56 7.54 11.11
CA ASP A 51 3.67 6.59 11.18
C ASP A 51 4.11 6.26 12.62
N ASP A 52 3.70 7.08 13.59
CA ASP A 52 4.04 6.90 15.02
C ASP A 52 3.10 5.93 15.78
N GLU A 53 1.95 5.59 15.20
CA GLU A 53 0.90 4.80 15.84
C GLU A 53 0.81 3.39 15.22
N ASP A 54 1.00 2.34 16.03
CA ASP A 54 0.96 0.95 15.57
C ASP A 54 -0.37 0.62 14.88
N GLY A 55 -0.31 0.23 13.60
CA GLY A 55 -1.48 -0.13 12.80
C GLY A 55 -2.33 1.06 12.32
N ALA A 56 -1.81 2.29 12.43
CA ALA A 56 -2.41 3.46 11.79
C ALA A 56 -2.11 3.51 10.28
N PHE A 57 -0.97 2.99 9.83
CA PHE A 57 -0.70 2.77 8.41
C PHE A 57 -0.86 1.30 8.00
N THR A 58 -1.51 1.06 6.87
CA THR A 58 -1.57 -0.25 6.24
C THR A 58 -1.49 -0.10 4.73
N ASP A 59 -0.43 -0.65 4.15
CA ASP A 59 -0.26 -0.74 2.72
C ASP A 59 -0.56 -2.17 2.25
N VAL A 60 -1.58 -2.29 1.40
CA VAL A 60 -2.00 -3.53 0.75
C VAL A 60 -1.96 -3.39 -0.78
N SER A 61 -1.26 -2.37 -1.30
CA SER A 61 -1.01 -2.24 -2.74
C SER A 61 -0.22 -3.44 -3.27
N CYS A 62 -0.52 -3.82 -4.50
CA CYS A 62 0.04 -4.99 -5.13
C CYS A 62 0.05 -4.83 -6.66
N SER A 63 1.19 -5.17 -7.28
CA SER A 63 1.31 -5.09 -8.74
C SER A 63 0.23 -5.93 -9.43
N SER A 64 -0.25 -5.45 -10.58
CA SER A 64 -1.34 -6.06 -11.37
C SER A 64 -2.71 -6.09 -10.69
N ALA A 65 -2.91 -5.45 -9.53
CA ALA A 65 -4.25 -5.29 -8.98
C ALA A 65 -5.16 -4.56 -9.98
N ASP A 66 -6.36 -5.08 -10.18
CA ASP A 66 -7.42 -4.39 -10.93
C ASP A 66 -8.55 -3.94 -10.00
N THR A 67 -9.55 -3.26 -10.56
CA THR A 67 -10.66 -2.68 -9.77
C THR A 67 -11.48 -3.71 -8.98
N SER A 68 -11.52 -4.98 -9.40
CA SER A 68 -12.17 -6.06 -8.65
C SER A 68 -11.46 -6.33 -7.32
N ASN A 69 -10.14 -6.13 -7.26
CA ASN A 69 -9.34 -6.34 -6.05
C ASN A 69 -9.55 -5.28 -4.96
N MET A 70 -10.32 -4.22 -5.25
CA MET A 70 -10.74 -3.25 -4.24
C MET A 70 -11.67 -3.86 -3.18
N THR A 71 -12.37 -4.94 -3.53
CA THR A 71 -13.33 -5.60 -2.63
C THR A 71 -13.13 -7.11 -2.52
N GLN A 72 -12.24 -7.67 -3.33
CA GLN A 72 -11.92 -9.10 -3.35
C GLN A 72 -10.41 -9.31 -3.21
N PRO A 73 -9.95 -10.44 -2.64
CA PRO A 73 -8.53 -10.75 -2.59
C PRO A 73 -7.91 -10.82 -3.99
N GLN A 74 -6.72 -10.23 -4.16
CA GLN A 74 -5.90 -10.49 -5.34
C GLN A 74 -5.20 -11.85 -5.18
N VAL A 75 -5.32 -12.69 -6.21
CA VAL A 75 -4.59 -13.96 -6.26
C VAL A 75 -3.14 -13.66 -6.65
N THR A 76 -2.20 -14.04 -5.79
CA THR A 76 -0.76 -13.97 -6.10
C THR A 76 -0.19 -15.37 -6.32
N PRO A 77 0.90 -15.51 -7.09
CA PRO A 77 1.51 -16.79 -7.36
C PRO A 77 1.97 -17.48 -6.06
N THR A 78 1.82 -18.79 -6.04
CA THR A 78 2.29 -19.67 -4.96
C THR A 78 2.75 -20.99 -5.59
N PRO A 79 3.35 -21.93 -4.84
CA PRO A 79 3.67 -23.25 -5.40
C PRO A 79 2.46 -23.97 -6.01
N SER A 80 1.24 -23.69 -5.55
CA SER A 80 -0.02 -24.26 -6.08
C SER A 80 -0.76 -23.35 -7.06
N VAL A 81 -0.33 -22.10 -7.25
CA VAL A 81 -0.97 -21.12 -8.13
C VAL A 81 0.08 -20.52 -9.07
N PRO A 82 0.10 -20.90 -10.37
CA PRO A 82 1.09 -20.40 -11.32
C PRO A 82 1.05 -18.89 -11.55
N LEU A 83 2.14 -18.33 -12.08
CA LEU A 83 2.19 -16.91 -12.45
C LEU A 83 1.18 -16.54 -13.56
N ALA A 84 0.82 -17.47 -14.44
CA ALA A 84 -0.13 -17.25 -15.53
C ALA A 84 -1.58 -17.03 -15.08
N THR A 85 -1.88 -17.23 -13.79
CA THR A 85 -3.19 -16.97 -13.17
C THR A 85 -3.29 -15.60 -12.51
N GLN A 86 -2.26 -14.76 -12.65
CA GLN A 86 -2.23 -13.38 -12.19
C GLN A 86 -2.61 -12.41 -13.31
#